data_AF-A0A3E0MPJ6-F1
#
_entry.id   AF-A0A3E0MPJ6-F1
#
_cell.length_a   1.000
_cell.length_b   1.000
_cell.length_c   1.000
_cell.angle_alpha   90.00
_cell.angle_beta   90.00
_cell.angle_gamma   90.00
#
_symmetry.space_group_name_H-M   'P 1'
#
loop_
_entity.id
_entity.type
_entity.pdbx_description
1 polymer ?
#
loop_
_entity_poly.entity_id
_entity_poly.type
_entity_poly.pdbx_seq_one_letter_code
_entity_poly.pdbx_strand_id
1 'polypeptide(L)'
;MTKTIELKGSYEATEAYSLDPLVGVRNNVISPIECAYLIELAKPHIKRAGVVLDEGYKESEGRTGSNHWLKYDEDDVVRSVGKRISDIVGLPLEYAESMQIIHYGPEQEYRPHFDAFNLSLPKGQRAAKWGGQRLVTALVYLNTVEAGGATQFPKLGITVPALPGRMVIFHNTTHDISGPHPLSLHAGMPVEAGEKWAFNMWFRLQDTTTEFEFGGVLPTVAIGQSNRPANPQVAPANDPQTSLASPQNAEPTTPTRSEKVSSSGITIRANRADTLWQRAPNNLRAA
;
A
#
# COMPACT_ATOMS: atom_id res chain seq x y z
N MET A 1 11.20 26.27 -20.03
CA MET A 1 9.94 25.59 -19.67
C MET A 1 10.27 24.61 -18.56
N THR A 2 9.49 24.58 -17.48
CA THR A 2 9.65 23.59 -16.41
C THR A 2 9.26 22.20 -16.91
N LYS A 3 10.03 21.17 -16.53
CA LYS A 3 9.73 19.78 -16.89
C LYS A 3 8.43 19.37 -16.18
N THR A 4 7.46 18.85 -16.94
CA THR A 4 6.25 18.22 -16.39
C THR A 4 6.44 16.71 -16.44
N ILE A 5 6.15 16.02 -15.33
CA ILE A 5 6.18 14.56 -15.23
C ILE A 5 4.74 14.06 -15.25
N GLU A 6 4.48 13.09 -16.12
CA GLU A 6 3.18 12.43 -16.22
C GLU A 6 3.14 11.24 -15.27
N LEU A 7 2.30 11.31 -14.24
CA LEU A 7 1.92 10.14 -13.45
C LEU A 7 0.64 9.53 -14.00
N LYS A 8 0.49 8.21 -13.86
CA LYS A 8 -0.76 7.54 -14.22
C LYS A 8 -1.90 8.00 -13.31
N GLY A 9 -3.02 8.44 -13.87
CA GLY A 9 -4.26 8.72 -13.10
C GLY A 9 -5.12 7.49 -12.80
N SER A 10 -4.73 6.33 -13.30
CA SER A 10 -5.32 5.04 -12.91
C SER A 10 -4.33 3.91 -13.19
N TYR A 11 -4.45 2.82 -12.43
CA TYR A 11 -3.62 1.64 -12.57
C TYR A 11 -4.49 0.44 -12.96
N GLU A 12 -4.05 -0.33 -13.95
CA GLU A 12 -4.76 -1.54 -14.37
C GLU A 12 -4.90 -2.53 -13.20
N ALA A 13 -6.03 -3.22 -13.13
CA ALA A 13 -6.35 -4.20 -12.08
C ALA A 13 -6.19 -3.65 -10.64
N THR A 14 -6.33 -2.35 -10.46
CA THR A 14 -6.22 -1.66 -9.18
C THR A 14 -7.57 -1.06 -8.82
N GLU A 15 -8.03 -1.36 -7.61
CA GLU A 15 -9.22 -0.73 -7.02
C GLU A 15 -8.82 0.64 -6.45
N ALA A 16 -9.49 1.70 -6.91
CA ALA A 16 -9.21 3.06 -6.43
C ALA A 16 -10.04 3.36 -5.17
N TYR A 17 -9.36 3.77 -4.11
CA TYR A 17 -9.95 4.19 -2.83
C TYR A 17 -10.01 5.72 -2.71
N SER A 18 -9.12 6.42 -3.44
CA SER A 18 -9.13 7.86 -3.61
C SER A 18 -8.57 8.21 -5.00
N LEU A 19 -9.06 9.29 -5.58
CA LEU A 19 -8.55 9.85 -6.85
C LEU A 19 -7.60 11.05 -6.63
N ASP A 20 -7.73 11.75 -5.50
CA ASP A 20 -6.87 12.87 -5.15
C ASP A 20 -6.57 12.93 -3.63
N PRO A 21 -5.35 12.53 -3.19
CA PRO A 21 -4.32 11.92 -4.02
C PRO A 21 -4.84 10.55 -4.46
N LEU A 22 -4.30 10.03 -5.57
CA LEU A 22 -4.58 8.66 -5.94
C LEU A 22 -4.15 7.74 -4.79
N VAL A 23 -5.07 6.90 -4.32
CA VAL A 23 -4.79 5.76 -3.43
C VAL A 23 -5.48 4.55 -4.04
N GLY A 24 -4.70 3.52 -4.36
CA GLY A 24 -5.19 2.31 -5.01
C GLY A 24 -4.67 1.04 -4.34
N VAL A 25 -5.45 -0.03 -4.45
CA VAL A 25 -5.08 -1.36 -3.96
C VAL A 25 -5.10 -2.36 -5.10
N ARG A 26 -4.00 -3.10 -5.26
CA ARG A 26 -3.88 -4.19 -6.24
C ARG A 26 -3.44 -5.46 -5.54
N ASN A 27 -4.22 -6.53 -5.67
CA ASN A 27 -3.87 -7.82 -5.10
C ASN A 27 -2.97 -8.63 -6.05
N ASN A 28 -2.24 -9.59 -5.50
CA ASN A 28 -1.44 -10.56 -6.24
C ASN A 28 -0.39 -9.94 -7.18
N VAL A 29 0.29 -8.87 -6.76
CA VAL A 29 1.39 -8.27 -7.54
C VAL A 29 2.66 -9.11 -7.49
N ILE A 30 2.82 -9.89 -6.42
CA ILE A 30 3.88 -10.87 -6.25
C ILE A 30 3.29 -12.18 -5.71
N SER A 31 3.96 -13.28 -6.02
CA SER A 31 3.55 -14.62 -5.61
C SER A 31 3.87 -14.90 -4.14
N PRO A 32 3.24 -15.92 -3.53
CA PRO A 32 3.58 -16.35 -2.17
C PRO A 32 5.04 -16.80 -2.03
N ILE A 33 5.61 -17.38 -3.08
CA ILE A 33 7.01 -17.84 -3.10
C ILE A 33 7.96 -16.64 -3.08
N GLU A 34 7.70 -15.62 -3.90
CA GLU A 34 8.45 -14.36 -3.88
C GLU A 34 8.31 -13.66 -2.51
N CYS A 35 7.12 -13.69 -1.92
CA CYS A 35 6.90 -13.13 -0.58
C CYS A 35 7.81 -13.80 0.46
N ALA A 36 7.77 -15.14 0.53
CA ALA A 36 8.59 -15.91 1.45
C ALA A 36 10.09 -15.71 1.20
N TYR A 37 10.50 -15.71 -0.07
CA TYR A 37 11.88 -15.48 -0.47
C TYR A 37 12.42 -14.14 0.02
N LEU A 38 11.69 -13.04 -0.18
CA LEU A 38 12.10 -11.71 0.26
C LEU A 38 12.19 -11.61 1.79
N ILE A 39 11.30 -12.29 2.51
CA ILE A 39 11.38 -12.38 3.98
C ILE A 39 12.67 -13.10 4.39
N GLU A 40 12.93 -14.29 3.87
CA GLU A 40 14.12 -15.08 4.23
C GLU A 40 15.43 -14.37 3.85
N LEU A 41 15.46 -13.69 2.70
CA LEU A 41 16.61 -12.90 2.27
C LEU A 41 16.91 -11.74 3.22
N ALA A 42 15.87 -11.08 3.75
CA ALA A 42 16.04 -9.92 4.63
C ALA A 42 16.28 -10.27 6.10
N LYS A 43 15.69 -11.37 6.60
CA LYS A 43 15.75 -11.83 8.00
C LYS A 43 17.12 -11.71 8.67
N PRO A 44 18.24 -12.19 8.08
CA PRO A 44 19.55 -12.12 8.73
C PRO A 44 20.12 -10.69 8.83
N HIS A 45 19.52 -9.71 8.14
CA HIS A 45 20.03 -8.35 8.00
C HIS A 45 19.10 -7.26 8.56
N ILE A 46 17.88 -7.62 8.97
CA ILE A 46 16.91 -6.71 9.59
C ILE A 46 17.52 -6.14 10.87
N LYS A 47 17.55 -4.80 10.96
CA LYS A 47 17.98 -4.07 12.15
C LYS A 47 16.89 -3.10 12.57
N ARG A 48 16.87 -2.76 13.87
CA ARG A 48 15.95 -1.75 14.40
C ARG A 48 15.97 -0.51 13.51
N ALA A 49 14.81 0.09 13.21
CA ALA A 49 14.73 1.25 12.33
C ALA A 49 15.13 2.55 13.06
N GLY A 50 15.86 3.41 12.35
CA GLY A 50 16.35 4.67 12.89
C GLY A 50 16.53 5.75 11.84
N VAL A 51 16.96 6.91 12.31
CA VAL A 51 17.28 8.10 11.53
C VAL A 51 18.79 8.33 11.60
N VAL A 52 19.39 8.65 10.46
CA VAL A 52 20.75 9.18 10.42
C VAL A 52 20.66 10.66 10.75
N LEU A 53 21.23 11.06 11.89
CA LEU A 53 21.41 12.44 12.29
C LEU A 53 22.87 12.86 12.02
N ASP A 54 23.15 14.15 12.08
CA ASP A 54 24.52 14.66 11.90
C ASP A 54 25.50 14.10 12.96
N GLU A 55 24.97 13.65 14.11
CA GLU A 55 25.69 13.03 15.23
C GLU A 55 25.79 11.48 15.13
N GLY A 56 25.24 10.88 14.07
CA GLY A 56 25.23 9.43 13.85
C GLY A 56 23.82 8.82 13.82
N TYR A 57 23.77 7.49 13.86
CA TYR A 57 22.53 6.73 13.81
C TYR A 57 21.78 6.80 15.16
N LYS A 58 20.50 7.17 15.13
CA LYS A 58 19.60 7.14 16.30
C LYS A 58 18.33 6.37 15.99
N GLU A 59 17.89 5.52 16.91
CA GLU A 59 16.61 4.80 16.77
C GLU A 59 15.43 5.77 16.65
N SER A 60 14.41 5.39 15.87
CA SER A 60 13.21 6.20 15.67
C SER A 60 12.16 5.86 16.73
N GLU A 61 11.71 6.87 17.48
CA GLU A 61 10.56 6.74 18.41
C GLU A 61 9.23 6.60 17.66
N GLY A 62 9.11 7.21 16.48
CA GLY A 62 7.88 7.19 15.68
C GLY A 62 7.77 5.99 14.73
N ARG A 63 8.84 5.21 14.56
CA ARG A 63 8.88 3.99 13.76
C ARG A 63 9.53 2.90 14.60
N THR A 64 8.71 2.06 15.21
CA THR A 64 9.16 1.13 16.26
C THR A 64 9.58 -0.25 15.75
N GLY A 65 9.41 -0.51 14.45
CA GLY A 65 9.86 -1.74 13.78
C GLY A 65 11.32 -1.77 13.35
N SER A 66 11.65 -2.71 12.47
CA SER A 66 12.98 -2.95 11.93
C SER A 66 12.97 -2.88 10.39
N ASN A 67 14.11 -2.62 9.76
CA ASN A 67 14.21 -2.57 8.31
C ASN A 67 15.55 -3.06 7.76
N HIS A 68 15.55 -3.35 6.46
CA HIS A 68 16.72 -3.65 5.66
C HIS A 68 16.49 -3.18 4.22
N TRP A 69 17.56 -2.89 3.48
CA TRP A 69 17.50 -2.40 2.12
C TRP A 69 18.09 -3.43 1.17
N LEU A 70 17.31 -3.85 0.18
CA LEU A 70 17.76 -4.77 -0.87
C LEU A 70 17.96 -3.97 -2.16
N LYS A 71 19.14 -4.08 -2.77
CA LYS A 71 19.42 -3.42 -4.04
C LYS A 71 19.03 -4.31 -5.22
N TYR A 72 18.59 -3.67 -6.31
CA TYR A 72 18.12 -4.36 -7.51
C TYR A 72 19.25 -4.98 -8.35
N ASP A 73 20.51 -4.74 -8.03
CA ASP A 73 21.68 -5.30 -8.71
C ASP A 73 22.38 -6.41 -7.93
N GLU A 74 21.92 -6.68 -6.70
CA GLU A 74 22.48 -7.70 -5.82
C GLU A 74 21.72 -9.03 -5.88
N ASP A 75 20.47 -9.04 -6.37
CA ASP A 75 19.63 -10.25 -6.43
C ASP A 75 18.62 -10.23 -7.61
N ASP A 76 18.50 -11.35 -8.32
CA ASP A 76 17.64 -11.47 -9.52
C ASP A 76 16.15 -11.47 -9.20
N VAL A 77 15.73 -12.01 -8.05
CA VAL A 77 14.32 -11.99 -7.61
C VAL A 77 13.93 -10.57 -7.22
N VAL A 78 14.79 -9.89 -6.45
CA VAL A 78 14.60 -8.48 -6.08
C VAL A 78 14.49 -7.60 -7.33
N ARG A 79 15.37 -7.80 -8.31
CA ARG A 79 15.32 -7.09 -9.60
C ARG A 79 14.03 -7.37 -10.36
N SER A 80 13.63 -8.64 -10.46
CA SER A 80 12.42 -9.07 -11.18
C SER A 80 11.15 -8.47 -10.57
N VAL A 81 11.04 -8.52 -9.24
CA VAL A 81 9.95 -7.88 -8.49
C VAL A 81 9.99 -6.36 -8.68
N GLY A 82 11.15 -5.73 -8.54
CA GLY A 82 11.31 -4.29 -8.73
C GLY A 82 10.86 -3.82 -10.12
N LYS A 83 11.28 -4.53 -11.19
CA LYS A 83 10.84 -4.23 -12.57
C LYS A 83 9.32 -4.34 -12.71
N ARG A 84 8.72 -5.41 -12.19
CA ARG A 84 7.27 -5.61 -12.25
C ARG A 84 6.49 -4.49 -11.56
N ILE A 85 6.93 -4.06 -10.37
CA ILE A 85 6.30 -2.94 -9.67
C ILE A 85 6.50 -1.63 -10.45
N SER A 86 7.69 -1.42 -11.02
CA SER A 86 8.00 -0.25 -11.87
C SER A 86 7.10 -0.17 -13.09
N ASP A 87 6.85 -1.29 -13.77
CA ASP A 87 5.93 -1.37 -14.92
C ASP A 87 4.48 -1.00 -14.52
N ILE A 88 4.03 -1.47 -13.34
CA ILE A 88 2.72 -1.10 -12.79
C ILE A 88 2.68 0.41 -12.53
N VAL A 89 3.66 0.95 -11.79
CA VAL A 89 3.76 2.37 -11.45
C VAL A 89 3.88 3.26 -12.69
N GLY A 90 4.52 2.76 -13.75
CA GLY A 90 4.78 3.50 -14.98
C GLY A 90 6.00 4.41 -14.91
N LEU A 91 6.92 4.17 -13.97
CA LEU A 91 8.18 4.90 -13.82
C LEU A 91 9.35 3.92 -13.95
N PRO A 92 10.51 4.35 -14.49
CA PRO A 92 11.69 3.48 -14.61
C PRO A 92 12.16 2.94 -13.25
N LEU A 93 12.74 1.73 -13.24
CA LEU A 93 13.27 1.12 -12.01
C LEU A 93 14.40 1.97 -11.40
N GLU A 94 15.15 2.66 -12.25
CA GLU A 94 16.24 3.56 -11.88
C GLU A 94 15.75 4.76 -11.05
N TYR A 95 14.44 5.06 -11.11
CA TYR A 95 13.80 6.11 -10.30
C TYR A 95 13.33 5.55 -8.95
N ALA A 96 13.25 4.23 -8.78
CA ALA A 96 12.95 3.62 -7.51
C ALA A 96 14.18 3.64 -6.59
N GLU A 97 14.01 4.09 -5.36
CA GLU A 97 14.95 3.76 -4.30
C GLU A 97 15.07 2.25 -4.14
N SER A 98 16.18 1.79 -3.54
CA SER A 98 16.33 0.38 -3.14
C SER A 98 15.10 -0.10 -2.35
N MET A 99 14.75 -1.37 -2.51
CA MET A 99 13.58 -1.94 -1.86
C MET A 99 13.80 -1.99 -0.35
N GLN A 100 12.97 -1.28 0.41
CA GLN A 100 13.07 -1.28 1.87
C GLN A 100 12.15 -2.35 2.45
N ILE A 101 12.71 -3.49 2.86
CA ILE A 101 11.98 -4.50 3.63
C ILE A 101 11.76 -3.97 5.06
N ILE A 102 10.55 -4.15 5.58
CA ILE A 102 10.14 -3.70 6.90
C ILE A 102 9.53 -4.86 7.69
N HIS A 103 9.86 -4.91 8.97
CA HIS A 103 9.35 -5.87 9.93
C HIS A 103 8.77 -5.16 11.14
N TYR A 104 7.57 -5.57 11.56
CA TYR A 104 6.95 -5.17 12.81
C TYR A 104 6.50 -6.41 13.57
N GLY A 105 7.02 -6.59 14.79
CA GLY A 105 6.45 -7.50 15.78
C GLY A 105 5.27 -6.85 16.53
N PRO A 106 4.73 -7.54 17.55
CA PRO A 106 3.63 -7.04 18.37
C PRO A 106 3.91 -5.64 18.92
N GLU A 107 2.86 -4.80 18.96
CA GLU A 107 2.84 -3.40 19.37
C GLU A 107 3.69 -2.43 18.52
N GLN A 108 4.51 -2.95 17.61
CA GLN A 108 5.31 -2.09 16.74
C GLN A 108 4.45 -1.46 15.64
N GLU A 109 4.75 -0.21 15.34
CA GLU A 109 3.98 0.66 14.45
C GLU A 109 4.88 1.59 13.65
N TYR A 110 4.27 2.27 12.68
CA TYR A 110 4.81 3.50 12.13
C TYR A 110 3.74 4.59 12.25
N ARG A 111 3.99 5.55 13.13
CA ARG A 111 3.12 6.70 13.35
C ARG A 111 2.81 7.46 12.05
N PRO A 112 1.69 8.20 12.01
CA PRO A 112 1.30 8.98 10.84
C PRO A 112 2.44 9.86 10.30
N HIS A 113 2.76 9.72 9.02
CA HIS A 113 3.82 10.44 8.34
C HIS A 113 3.49 10.66 6.86
N PHE A 114 4.34 11.45 6.21
CA PHE A 114 4.34 11.62 4.76
C PHE A 114 5.62 11.02 4.19
N ASP A 115 5.51 10.44 3.00
CA ASP A 115 6.67 9.96 2.26
C ASP A 115 7.37 11.07 1.47
N ALA A 116 6.60 12.05 0.98
CA ALA A 116 7.15 13.22 0.31
C ALA A 116 7.95 14.12 1.27
N PHE A 117 9.00 14.72 0.74
CA PHE A 117 9.81 15.70 1.44
C PHE A 117 9.17 17.09 1.36
N ASN A 118 9.38 17.90 2.39
CA ASN A 118 9.08 19.33 2.31
C ASN A 118 10.31 20.07 1.74
N LEU A 119 10.27 20.40 0.45
CA LEU A 119 11.40 20.99 -0.28
C LEU A 119 11.64 22.47 0.06
N SER A 120 10.71 23.11 0.76
CA SER A 120 10.91 24.45 1.33
C SER A 120 11.83 24.43 2.56
N LEU A 121 12.12 23.24 3.13
CA LEU A 121 12.98 23.08 4.30
C LEU A 121 14.34 22.48 3.92
N PRO A 122 15.47 22.94 4.53
CA PRO A 122 16.80 22.40 4.25
C PRO A 122 16.90 20.88 4.44
N LYS A 123 16.19 20.32 5.43
CA LYS A 123 16.14 18.87 5.66
C LYS A 123 15.51 18.13 4.47
N GLY A 124 14.42 18.65 3.92
CA GLY A 124 13.77 18.04 2.76
C GLY A 124 14.62 18.15 1.50
N GLN A 125 15.30 19.28 1.30
CA GLN A 125 16.25 19.44 0.21
C GLN A 125 17.41 18.43 0.29
N ARG A 126 18.00 18.24 1.48
CA ARG A 126 19.02 17.21 1.69
C ARG A 126 18.50 15.80 1.38
N ALA A 127 17.27 15.46 1.80
CA ALA A 127 16.67 14.15 1.53
C ALA A 127 16.31 13.93 0.05
N ALA A 128 16.00 15.01 -0.67
CA ALA A 128 15.71 15.02 -2.10
C ALA A 128 16.96 15.21 -2.98
N LYS A 129 18.16 15.31 -2.40
CA LYS A 129 19.41 15.55 -3.13
C LYS A 129 19.61 14.58 -4.29
N TRP A 130 19.33 13.31 -4.10
CA TRP A 130 19.51 12.27 -5.11
C TRP A 130 18.14 11.79 -5.61
N GLY A 131 17.90 11.90 -6.92
CA GLY A 131 16.63 11.56 -7.55
C GLY A 131 15.49 12.57 -7.36
N GLY A 132 15.65 13.61 -6.52
CA GLY A 132 14.60 14.60 -6.29
C GLY A 132 13.49 14.10 -5.34
N GLN A 133 12.29 14.62 -5.54
CA GLN A 133 11.10 14.34 -4.72
C GLN A 133 10.62 12.88 -4.86
N ARG A 134 10.02 12.31 -3.82
CA ARG A 134 9.26 11.05 -3.90
C ARG A 134 7.86 11.32 -4.42
N LEU A 135 7.53 10.81 -5.60
CA LEU A 135 6.26 11.06 -6.28
C LEU A 135 5.22 9.97 -5.99
N VAL A 136 5.63 8.71 -6.03
CA VAL A 136 4.74 7.55 -5.87
C VAL A 136 5.34 6.57 -4.87
N THR A 137 4.49 6.06 -3.96
CA THR A 137 4.83 4.95 -3.08
C THR A 137 4.10 3.70 -3.53
N ALA A 138 4.84 2.59 -3.60
CA ALA A 138 4.29 1.24 -3.68
C ALA A 138 4.69 0.47 -2.40
N LEU A 139 3.71 0.19 -1.55
CA LEU A 139 3.89 -0.64 -0.36
C LEU A 139 3.28 -2.02 -0.63
N VAL A 140 4.07 -3.08 -0.51
CA VAL A 140 3.61 -4.46 -0.75
C VAL A 140 3.75 -5.28 0.52
N TYR A 141 2.66 -5.96 0.92
CA TYR A 141 2.68 -6.85 2.07
C TYR A 141 3.23 -8.23 1.68
N LEU A 142 4.06 -8.80 2.56
CA LEU A 142 4.74 -10.07 2.34
C LEU A 142 4.10 -11.22 3.13
N ASN A 143 3.33 -10.94 4.16
CA ASN A 143 2.60 -11.96 4.92
C ASN A 143 1.20 -11.46 5.33
N THR A 144 0.38 -12.41 5.76
CA THR A 144 -0.86 -12.10 6.47
C THR A 144 -0.50 -11.75 7.92
N VAL A 145 -1.07 -10.67 8.43
CA VAL A 145 -0.97 -10.30 9.85
C VAL A 145 -2.17 -10.87 10.58
N GLU A 146 -1.96 -11.46 11.75
CA GLU A 146 -3.03 -12.12 12.53
C GLU A 146 -4.05 -11.09 13.05
N ALA A 147 -3.58 -9.99 13.64
CA ALA A 147 -4.41 -8.85 14.03
C ALA A 147 -3.64 -7.52 13.96
N GLY A 148 -4.32 -6.42 13.65
CA GLY A 148 -3.70 -5.11 13.45
C GLY A 148 -2.89 -4.99 12.16
N GLY A 149 -1.83 -4.17 12.15
CA GLY A 149 -0.84 -4.11 11.07
C GLY A 149 -1.30 -3.52 9.73
N ALA A 150 -2.53 -3.00 9.63
CA ALA A 150 -3.04 -2.35 8.43
C ALA A 150 -2.25 -1.09 8.06
N THR A 151 -2.35 -0.63 6.81
CA THR A 151 -1.94 0.72 6.42
C THR A 151 -3.17 1.62 6.44
N GLN A 152 -3.11 2.70 7.21
CA GLN A 152 -4.22 3.64 7.37
C GLN A 152 -3.88 5.00 6.77
N PHE A 153 -4.80 5.58 6.01
CA PHE A 153 -4.79 6.99 5.60
C PHE A 153 -5.86 7.73 6.40
N PRO A 154 -5.55 8.23 7.61
CA PRO A 154 -6.56 8.76 8.54
C PRO A 154 -7.35 9.92 7.95
N LYS A 155 -6.73 10.76 7.12
CA LYS A 155 -7.39 11.91 6.50
C LYS A 155 -8.37 11.54 5.38
N LEU A 156 -8.28 10.32 4.86
CA LEU A 156 -9.17 9.80 3.82
C LEU A 156 -10.16 8.76 4.38
N GLY A 157 -10.04 8.38 5.66
CA GLY A 157 -10.83 7.29 6.24
C GLY A 157 -10.55 5.92 5.62
N ILE A 158 -9.39 5.74 4.97
CA ILE A 158 -9.02 4.50 4.29
C ILE A 158 -8.18 3.63 5.23
N THR A 159 -8.53 2.35 5.32
CA THR A 159 -7.71 1.34 6.01
C THR A 159 -7.54 0.13 5.08
N VAL A 160 -6.30 -0.23 4.79
CA VAL A 160 -5.98 -1.38 3.92
C VAL A 160 -5.35 -2.49 4.75
N PRO A 161 -6.01 -3.66 4.89
CA PRO A 161 -5.44 -4.76 5.65
C PRO A 161 -4.24 -5.39 4.93
N ALA A 162 -3.31 -5.92 5.73
CA ALA A 162 -2.11 -6.58 5.25
C ALA A 162 -2.41 -8.00 4.76
N LEU A 163 -2.41 -8.19 3.44
CA LEU A 163 -2.54 -9.50 2.80
C LEU A 163 -1.35 -9.75 1.89
N PRO A 164 -0.75 -10.96 1.88
CA PRO A 164 0.44 -11.25 1.12
C PRO A 164 0.23 -10.99 -0.37
N GLY A 165 1.20 -10.35 -1.01
CA GLY A 165 1.15 -9.96 -2.42
C GLY A 165 0.18 -8.82 -2.74
N ARG A 166 -0.49 -8.22 -1.76
CA ARG A 166 -1.26 -6.99 -1.95
C ARG A 166 -0.33 -5.78 -1.92
N MET A 167 -0.53 -4.90 -2.89
CA MET A 167 0.11 -3.60 -2.99
C MET A 167 -0.88 -2.48 -2.68
N VAL A 168 -0.44 -1.51 -1.89
CA VAL A 168 -1.01 -0.17 -1.78
C VAL A 168 -0.14 0.76 -2.61
N ILE A 169 -0.74 1.43 -3.60
CA ILE A 169 -0.07 2.42 -4.44
C ILE A 169 -0.70 3.78 -4.21
N PHE A 170 0.10 4.82 -3.99
CA PHE A 170 -0.42 6.16 -3.76
C PHE A 170 0.53 7.28 -4.21
N HIS A 171 -0.05 8.42 -4.55
CA HIS A 171 0.68 9.63 -4.93
C HIS A 171 0.99 10.47 -3.69
N ASN A 172 2.22 10.97 -3.63
CA ASN A 172 2.77 11.58 -2.44
C ASN A 172 2.64 13.10 -2.39
N THR A 173 2.47 13.77 -3.54
CA THR A 173 2.52 15.23 -3.67
C THR A 173 1.30 15.79 -4.40
N THR A 174 1.11 17.11 -4.27
CA THR A 174 0.29 17.89 -5.20
C THR A 174 1.05 18.10 -6.52
N HIS A 175 0.39 18.77 -7.48
CA HIS A 175 0.96 19.12 -8.79
C HIS A 175 2.31 19.87 -8.71
N ASP A 176 2.50 20.72 -7.69
CA ASP A 176 3.70 21.57 -7.56
C ASP A 176 4.92 20.87 -6.94
N ILE A 177 4.77 19.63 -6.47
CA ILE A 177 5.77 18.76 -5.83
C ILE A 177 6.57 19.36 -4.65
N SER A 178 6.25 20.58 -4.23
CA SER A 178 7.02 21.37 -3.27
C SER A 178 6.95 20.76 -1.87
N GLY A 179 5.88 20.03 -1.59
CA GLY A 179 5.64 19.35 -0.33
C GLY A 179 4.70 18.17 -0.47
N PRO A 180 4.37 17.55 0.67
CA PRO A 180 3.46 16.41 0.71
C PRO A 180 2.04 16.82 0.35
N HIS A 181 1.34 15.91 -0.32
CA HIS A 181 -0.10 16.03 -0.50
C HIS A 181 -0.77 16.03 0.87
N PRO A 182 -1.61 17.03 1.23
CA PRO A 182 -2.15 17.15 2.59
C PRO A 182 -2.92 15.92 3.08
N LEU A 183 -3.54 15.17 2.17
CA LEU A 183 -4.33 13.97 2.45
C LEU A 183 -3.54 12.64 2.33
N SER A 184 -2.28 12.64 1.88
CA SER A 184 -1.46 11.41 1.79
C SER A 184 -0.83 10.98 3.12
N LEU A 185 -1.21 11.63 4.23
CA LEU A 185 -0.79 11.24 5.57
C LEU A 185 -1.21 9.79 5.80
N HIS A 186 -0.26 8.94 6.15
CA HIS A 186 -0.50 7.52 6.34
C HIS A 186 0.32 6.93 7.49
N ALA A 187 -0.14 5.81 8.02
CA ALA A 187 0.45 5.11 9.16
C ALA A 187 0.46 3.61 8.92
N GLY A 188 1.46 2.93 9.49
CA GLY A 188 1.40 1.49 9.73
C GLY A 188 0.80 1.27 11.11
N MET A 189 -0.43 0.79 11.17
CA MET A 189 -1.14 0.51 12.42
C MET A 189 -0.35 -0.50 13.28
N PRO A 190 -0.43 -0.42 14.62
CA PRO A 190 0.18 -1.40 15.51
C PRO A 190 -0.18 -2.83 15.12
N VAL A 191 0.78 -3.74 15.21
CA VAL A 191 0.51 -5.18 15.13
C VAL A 191 -0.05 -5.63 16.48
N GLU A 192 -1.28 -6.13 16.49
CA GLU A 192 -1.94 -6.59 17.72
C GLU A 192 -1.62 -8.07 17.99
N ALA A 193 -1.47 -8.87 16.94
CA ALA A 193 -1.06 -10.27 17.01
C ALA A 193 -0.25 -10.69 15.78
N GLY A 194 0.68 -11.62 15.96
CA GLY A 194 1.58 -12.11 14.92
C GLY A 194 2.70 -11.14 14.59
N GLU A 195 3.03 -11.03 13.30
CA GLU A 195 4.05 -10.12 12.78
C GLU A 195 3.67 -9.59 11.41
N LYS A 196 4.21 -8.44 11.03
CA LYS A 196 4.04 -7.83 9.71
C LYS A 196 5.37 -7.74 8.99
N TRP A 197 5.40 -8.30 7.79
CA TRP A 197 6.43 -8.10 6.80
C TRP A 197 5.84 -7.38 5.60
N ALA A 198 6.54 -6.36 5.12
CA ALA A 198 6.19 -5.63 3.92
C ALA A 198 7.46 -5.07 3.28
N PHE A 199 7.33 -4.46 2.11
CA PHE A 199 8.36 -3.57 1.59
C PHE A 199 7.78 -2.30 1.01
N ASN A 200 8.59 -1.25 1.05
CA ASN A 200 8.33 -0.01 0.33
C ASN A 200 9.25 0.09 -0.89
N MET A 201 8.68 0.57 -1.99
CA MET A 201 9.39 1.15 -3.11
C MET A 201 8.92 2.60 -3.28
N TRP A 202 9.86 3.53 -3.15
CA TRP A 202 9.61 4.95 -3.38
C TRP A 202 10.17 5.36 -4.73
N PHE A 203 9.29 5.84 -5.60
CA PHE A 203 9.67 6.33 -6.92
C PHE A 203 9.93 7.82 -6.86
N ARG A 204 11.13 8.19 -7.27
CA ARG A 204 11.66 9.54 -7.30
C ARG A 204 11.25 10.26 -8.58
N LEU A 205 11.49 11.57 -8.59
CA LEU A 205 11.27 12.46 -9.74
C LEU A 205 12.15 12.07 -10.94
N GLN A 206 13.36 11.59 -10.68
CA GLN A 206 14.34 11.19 -11.68
C GLN A 206 15.22 10.05 -11.16
N ASP A 207 16.19 9.64 -11.97
CA ASP A 207 17.17 8.62 -11.64
C ASP A 207 17.81 8.89 -10.26
N THR A 208 17.80 7.86 -9.40
CA THR A 208 18.27 7.95 -8.02
C THR A 208 19.77 8.22 -7.88
N THR A 209 20.53 8.14 -8.97
CA THR A 209 21.96 8.49 -9.02
C THR A 209 22.21 9.92 -9.49
N THR A 210 21.17 10.64 -9.94
CA THR A 210 21.30 12.02 -10.43
C THR A 210 21.03 13.02 -9.32
N GLU A 211 21.93 13.99 -9.14
CA GLU A 211 21.74 15.09 -8.18
C GLU A 211 20.60 16.02 -8.66
N PHE A 212 19.73 16.40 -7.74
CA PHE A 212 18.63 17.33 -7.99
C PHE A 212 19.05 18.75 -7.58
N GLU A 213 18.99 19.67 -8.53
CA GLU A 213 19.43 21.05 -8.33
C GLU A 213 18.33 21.91 -7.69
N PHE A 214 18.60 22.39 -6.47
CA PHE A 214 17.76 23.35 -5.77
C PHE A 214 18.21 24.76 -6.12
N GLY A 215 17.51 25.41 -7.05
CA GLY A 215 17.85 26.78 -7.50
C GLY A 215 17.00 27.30 -8.66
N GLY A 216 16.32 26.40 -9.37
CA GLY A 216 15.36 26.73 -10.41
C GLY A 216 13.90 26.61 -9.95
N VAL A 217 12.98 26.91 -10.88
CA VAL A 217 11.56 26.61 -10.71
C VAL A 217 11.38 25.09 -10.65
N LEU A 218 10.67 24.61 -9.63
CA LEU A 218 10.41 23.17 -9.47
C LEU A 218 9.67 22.61 -10.69
N PRO A 219 9.97 21.37 -11.12
CA PRO A 219 9.14 20.66 -12.07
C PRO A 219 7.74 20.43 -11.49
N THR A 220 6.80 20.08 -12.35
CA THR A 220 5.41 19.81 -11.94
C THR A 220 5.02 18.38 -12.29
N VAL A 221 3.95 17.89 -11.66
CA VAL A 221 3.36 16.59 -11.95
C VAL A 221 1.98 16.79 -12.54
N ALA A 222 1.75 16.24 -13.73
CA ALA A 222 0.43 16.08 -14.30
C ALA A 222 -0.07 14.64 -14.07
N ILE A 223 -1.37 14.51 -13.86
CA ILE A 223 -2.03 13.21 -13.67
C ILE A 223 -2.72 12.85 -14.98
N GLY A 224 -2.24 11.81 -15.66
CA GLY A 224 -2.79 11.37 -16.93
C GLY A 224 -4.27 11.01 -16.82
N GLN A 225 -5.08 11.47 -17.78
CA GLN A 225 -6.53 11.23 -17.78
C GLN A 225 -6.85 9.73 -17.81
N SER A 226 -7.75 9.27 -16.93
CA SER A 226 -8.23 7.89 -16.94
C SER A 226 -9.15 7.67 -18.15
N ASN A 227 -8.78 6.80 -19.08
CA ASN A 227 -9.67 6.34 -20.16
C ASN A 227 -10.72 5.31 -19.66
N ARG A 228 -11.34 5.56 -18.49
CA ARG A 228 -12.45 4.75 -17.98
C ARG A 228 -13.75 5.54 -18.14
N PRO A 229 -14.80 4.99 -18.78
CA PRO A 229 -16.11 5.63 -18.76
C PRO A 229 -16.58 5.72 -17.30
N ALA A 230 -17.05 6.90 -16.90
CA ALA A 230 -17.62 7.14 -15.59
C ALA A 230 -18.78 6.16 -15.36
N ASN A 231 -18.63 5.26 -14.39
CA ASN A 231 -19.75 4.43 -13.96
C ASN A 231 -20.64 5.31 -13.06
N PRO A 232 -21.98 5.32 -13.25
CA PRO A 232 -22.85 6.20 -12.49
C PRO A 232 -22.78 5.86 -11.00
N GLN A 233 -22.69 6.90 -10.18
CA GLN A 233 -22.68 6.83 -8.72
C GLN A 233 -23.84 5.94 -8.23
N VAL A 234 -23.50 4.91 -7.46
CA VAL A 234 -24.50 4.19 -6.66
C VAL A 234 -24.91 5.15 -5.54
N ALA A 235 -26.17 5.60 -5.60
CA ALA A 235 -26.77 6.44 -4.58
C ALA A 235 -26.70 5.73 -3.20
N PRO A 236 -26.55 6.47 -2.09
CA PRO A 236 -26.56 5.86 -0.77
C PRO A 236 -27.90 5.17 -0.52
N ALA A 237 -27.84 3.97 0.05
CA ALA A 237 -29.00 3.21 0.47
C ALA A 237 -29.79 4.03 1.51
N ASN A 238 -31.06 4.30 1.23
CA ASN A 238 -31.98 4.88 2.20
C ASN A 238 -32.25 3.87 3.33
N ASP A 239 -31.99 4.29 4.56
CA ASP A 239 -32.49 3.66 5.78
C ASP A 239 -34.03 3.60 5.77
N PRO A 240 -34.67 2.44 5.96
CA PRO A 240 -36.08 2.41 6.32
C PRO A 240 -36.22 2.68 7.81
N GLN A 241 -36.57 3.92 8.17
CA GLN A 241 -37.14 4.22 9.48
C GLN A 241 -38.44 3.44 9.66
N THR A 242 -38.41 2.49 10.59
CA THR A 242 -39.57 1.78 11.12
C THR A 242 -40.41 2.74 11.98
N SER A 243 -41.67 2.95 11.58
CA SER A 243 -42.68 3.56 12.44
C SER A 243 -43.25 2.51 13.37
N LEU A 244 -43.22 2.81 14.67
CA LEU A 244 -43.85 2.06 15.75
C LEU A 244 -45.36 2.27 15.71
N ALA A 245 -46.13 1.18 15.58
CA ALA A 245 -47.53 1.13 15.97
C ALA A 245 -47.76 -0.09 16.87
N SER A 246 -48.39 0.15 18.02
CA SER A 246 -48.64 -0.78 19.14
C SER A 246 -49.76 -1.79 18.86
N PRO A 247 -49.90 -2.86 19.68
CA PRO A 247 -50.47 -4.15 19.27
C PRO A 247 -51.96 -4.33 19.60
N GLN A 248 -52.63 -5.23 18.88
CA GLN A 248 -53.87 -5.86 19.33
C GLN A 248 -53.82 -7.38 19.11
N ASN A 249 -54.38 -8.10 20.09
CA ASN A 249 -54.31 -9.53 20.34
C ASN A 249 -55.04 -10.40 19.29
N ALA A 250 -54.48 -11.57 18.99
CA ALA A 250 -55.22 -12.84 18.84
C ALA A 250 -54.26 -14.05 18.91
N GLU A 251 -54.73 -15.09 19.57
CA GLU A 251 -54.02 -16.31 20.01
C GLU A 251 -54.13 -17.47 18.96
N PRO A 252 -53.64 -18.71 19.20
CA PRO A 252 -52.64 -19.36 18.35
C PRO A 252 -53.16 -20.53 17.49
N THR A 253 -52.57 -20.76 16.31
CA THR A 253 -52.69 -22.04 15.59
C THR A 253 -51.46 -22.36 14.73
N THR A 254 -50.85 -23.51 14.98
CA THR A 254 -49.98 -24.30 14.07
C THR A 254 -50.65 -25.68 13.92
N PRO A 255 -50.30 -26.58 12.95
CA PRO A 255 -49.31 -26.47 11.87
C PRO A 255 -49.80 -27.00 10.50
N THR A 256 -49.17 -26.60 9.39
CA THR A 256 -49.07 -27.49 8.21
C THR A 256 -47.91 -27.15 7.28
N ARG A 257 -47.55 -28.16 6.50
CA ARG A 257 -46.30 -28.45 5.81
C ARG A 257 -46.32 -27.96 4.35
N SER A 258 -45.11 -27.77 3.82
CA SER A 258 -44.66 -27.70 2.42
C SER A 258 -45.15 -26.52 1.56
N GLU A 259 -44.18 -25.74 1.08
CA GLU A 259 -43.95 -25.59 -0.36
C GLU A 259 -42.51 -25.12 -0.64
N LYS A 260 -41.89 -25.77 -1.64
CA LYS A 260 -40.56 -25.45 -2.17
C LYS A 260 -40.68 -24.22 -3.06
N VAL A 261 -39.84 -23.21 -2.86
CA VAL A 261 -39.50 -22.24 -3.89
C VAL A 261 -38.02 -22.37 -4.21
N SER A 262 -37.77 -22.73 -5.46
CA SER A 262 -36.46 -22.85 -6.09
C SER A 262 -36.15 -21.54 -6.80
N SER A 263 -35.02 -20.90 -6.48
CA SER A 263 -34.30 -20.05 -7.42
C SER A 263 -32.83 -19.90 -7.01
N SER A 264 -31.98 -20.67 -7.71
CA SER A 264 -30.60 -20.33 -8.11
C SER A 264 -29.66 -19.78 -7.02
N GLY A 265 -29.07 -20.67 -6.24
CA GLY A 265 -27.85 -20.39 -5.49
C GLY A 265 -26.67 -20.15 -6.44
N ILE A 266 -26.06 -18.97 -6.36
CA ILE A 266 -24.73 -18.74 -6.91
C ILE A 266 -23.76 -19.56 -6.06
N THR A 267 -23.27 -20.68 -6.60
CA THR A 267 -22.12 -21.37 -6.03
C THR A 267 -20.89 -20.53 -6.33
N ILE A 268 -20.40 -19.77 -5.35
CA ILE A 268 -19.06 -19.20 -5.40
C ILE A 268 -18.08 -20.38 -5.39
N ARG A 269 -17.56 -20.73 -6.56
CA ARG A 269 -16.38 -21.60 -6.64
C ARG A 269 -15.19 -20.76 -6.19
N ALA A 270 -14.56 -21.17 -5.09
CA ALA A 270 -13.27 -20.62 -4.67
C ALA A 270 -12.33 -20.57 -5.89
N ASN A 271 -11.66 -19.44 -6.09
CA ASN A 271 -10.71 -19.31 -7.17
C ASN A 271 -9.58 -20.32 -6.93
N ARG A 272 -9.09 -20.96 -8.00
CA ARG A 272 -8.00 -21.96 -7.92
C ARG A 272 -6.75 -21.42 -7.21
N ALA A 273 -6.60 -20.09 -7.16
CA ALA A 273 -5.62 -19.38 -6.35
C ALA A 273 -5.81 -19.62 -4.84
N ASP A 274 -7.03 -19.46 -4.29
CA ASP A 274 -7.37 -19.64 -2.85
C ASP A 274 -6.99 -21.04 -2.34
N THR A 275 -7.14 -22.06 -3.17
CA THR A 275 -6.73 -23.44 -2.86
C THR A 275 -5.21 -23.68 -2.91
N LEU A 276 -4.46 -22.86 -3.64
CA LEU A 276 -2.99 -22.89 -3.64
C LEU A 276 -2.40 -22.12 -2.44
N TRP A 277 -3.09 -21.08 -1.97
CA TRP A 277 -2.71 -20.28 -0.80
C TRP A 277 -2.63 -21.10 0.50
N GLN A 278 -3.52 -22.08 0.70
CA GLN A 278 -3.52 -22.92 1.92
C GLN A 278 -2.48 -24.05 1.92
N ARG A 279 -1.86 -24.37 0.77
CA ARG A 279 -0.98 -25.54 0.62
C ARG A 279 0.52 -25.21 0.59
N ALA A 280 0.88 -23.94 0.44
CA ALA A 280 2.28 -23.50 0.35
C ALA A 280 3.13 -23.60 1.64
N PRO A 281 2.59 -23.59 2.88
CA PRO A 281 3.44 -23.62 4.07
C PRO A 281 4.07 -24.99 4.40
N ASN A 282 3.61 -26.09 3.80
CA ASN A 282 3.99 -27.44 4.27
C ASN A 282 5.21 -28.06 3.59
N ASN A 283 5.75 -27.45 2.52
CA ASN A 283 6.83 -28.06 1.73
C ASN A 283 8.22 -27.41 1.92
N LEU A 284 8.38 -26.48 2.85
CA LEU A 284 9.69 -25.86 3.17
C LEU A 284 10.29 -26.35 4.50
N ARG A 285 9.70 -27.37 5.14
CA ARG A 285 10.27 -28.06 6.32
C ARG A 285 10.80 -29.46 6.03
N ALA A 286 10.94 -29.84 4.77
CA ALA A 286 11.46 -31.15 4.37
C ALA A 286 12.48 -31.00 3.22
N ALA A 287 13.65 -30.42 3.54
CA ALA A 287 14.90 -30.60 2.81
C ALA A 287 16.06 -30.24 3.76
#